data_AF-L7FB32-F1
#
_entry.id   AF-L7FB32-F1
#
_cell.length_a   1.000
_cell.length_b   1.000
_cell.length_c   1.000
_cell.angle_alpha   90.00
_cell.angle_beta   90.00
_cell.angle_gamma   90.00
#
_symmetry.space_group_name_H-M   'P 1'
#
loop_
_entity.id
_entity.type
_entity.pdbx_description
1 polymer ?
#
loop_
_entity_poly.entity_id
_entity_poly.type
_entity_poly.pdbx_seq_one_letter_code
_entity_poly.pdbx_strand_id
1 'polypeptide(L)'
;MPITNQQAAGHAFLGLMYEDSYYPDHVVDKGRTILVRLCERIEAEQPSDLAALYVLTHAATEEFNLLDAEFGAAGSEIETVAREEIGENFWFVAQAYGFTDADVEELIATREW
;
A
#
# COMPACT_ATOMS: atom_id res chain seq x y z
N MET A 1 11.89 -9.22 -6.90
CA MET A 1 13.21 -9.56 -6.30
C MET A 1 13.08 -9.27 -4.82
N PRO A 2 13.62 -10.06 -3.90
CA PRO A 2 13.42 -9.77 -2.48
C PRO A 2 13.84 -8.32 -2.16
N ILE A 3 12.98 -7.62 -1.42
CA ILE A 3 13.20 -6.23 -0.98
C ILE A 3 14.55 -6.16 -0.25
N THR A 4 15.42 -5.23 -0.66
CA THR A 4 16.75 -5.04 -0.09
C THR A 4 16.76 -4.00 1.03
N ASN A 5 15.84 -3.04 0.99
CA ASN A 5 15.64 -2.04 2.04
C ASN A 5 15.20 -2.74 3.34
N GLN A 6 16.03 -2.63 4.38
CA GLN A 6 15.81 -3.36 5.65
C GLN A 6 14.58 -2.86 6.42
N GLN A 7 14.19 -1.59 6.27
CA GLN A 7 12.99 -1.06 6.90
C GLN A 7 11.75 -1.68 6.24
N ALA A 8 11.69 -1.64 4.91
CA ALA A 8 10.58 -2.21 4.16
C ALA A 8 10.52 -3.75 4.27
N ALA A 9 11.66 -4.44 4.28
CA ALA A 9 11.71 -5.90 4.41
C ALA A 9 11.26 -6.39 5.80
N GLY A 10 11.43 -5.58 6.84
CA GLY A 10 11.04 -5.89 8.22
C GLY A 10 9.66 -5.37 8.63
N HIS A 11 8.97 -4.62 7.76
CA HIS A 11 7.71 -3.97 8.10
C HIS A 11 6.51 -4.93 8.02
N ALA A 12 5.66 -4.87 9.04
CA ALA A 12 4.42 -5.64 9.08
C ALA A 12 3.30 -4.84 8.40
N PHE A 13 3.21 -4.96 7.07
CA PHE A 13 2.19 -4.28 6.28
C PHE A 13 0.77 -4.71 6.64
N LEU A 14 -0.15 -3.75 6.70
CA LEU A 14 -1.59 -3.93 6.96
C LEU A 14 -1.87 -4.60 8.32
N GLY A 15 -1.05 -4.31 9.33
CA GLY A 15 -1.08 -4.98 10.63
C GLY A 15 -2.44 -4.88 11.32
N LEU A 16 -3.02 -3.67 11.32
CA LEU A 16 -4.35 -3.45 11.91
C LEU A 16 -5.45 -4.27 11.21
N MET A 17 -5.33 -4.46 9.89
CA MET A 17 -6.29 -5.27 9.14
C MET A 17 -6.15 -6.76 9.44
N TYR A 18 -4.93 -7.28 9.67
CA TYR A 18 -4.76 -8.69 10.08
C TYR A 18 -5.21 -8.96 11.52
N GLU A 19 -5.23 -7.94 12.38
CA GLU A 19 -5.64 -8.08 13.79
C GLU A 19 -7.16 -8.08 13.97
N ASP A 20 -7.92 -7.66 12.96
CA ASP A 20 -9.38 -7.60 12.99
C ASP A 20 -10.01 -8.63 12.05
N SER A 21 -10.78 -9.56 12.64
CA SER A 21 -11.53 -10.59 11.92
C SER A 21 -12.58 -10.08 10.93
N TYR A 22 -12.90 -8.78 10.97
CA TYR A 22 -13.72 -8.14 9.95
C TYR A 22 -13.07 -8.21 8.57
N TYR A 23 -11.74 -8.08 8.49
CA TYR A 23 -11.02 -8.17 7.23
C TYR A 23 -10.59 -9.61 6.94
N PRO A 24 -11.02 -10.19 5.82
CA PRO A 24 -10.63 -11.54 5.46
C PRO A 24 -9.15 -11.63 5.07
N ASP A 25 -8.35 -12.39 5.83
CA ASP A 25 -6.90 -12.58 5.61
C ASP A 25 -6.52 -12.79 4.14
N HIS A 26 -7.26 -13.62 3.41
CA HIS A 26 -6.95 -13.94 2.02
C HIS A 26 -7.07 -12.74 1.05
N VAL A 27 -7.83 -11.70 1.40
CA VAL A 27 -7.90 -10.44 0.65
C VAL A 27 -6.84 -9.46 1.18
N VAL A 28 -6.62 -9.41 2.49
CA VAL A 28 -5.53 -8.61 3.10
C VAL A 28 -4.15 -9.05 2.57
N ASP A 29 -3.95 -10.34 2.34
CA ASP A 29 -2.77 -10.93 1.70
C ASP A 29 -2.48 -10.34 0.31
N LYS A 30 -3.53 -10.03 -0.46
CA LYS A 30 -3.42 -9.38 -1.76
C LYS A 30 -2.98 -7.93 -1.62
N GLY A 31 -3.57 -7.19 -0.67
CA GLY A 31 -3.15 -5.82 -0.34
C GLY A 31 -1.67 -5.76 0.09
N ARG A 32 -1.27 -6.69 0.96
CA ARG A 32 0.15 -6.84 1.36
C ARG A 32 1.04 -7.14 0.17
N THR A 33 0.60 -8.00 -0.76
CA THR A 33 1.35 -8.32 -1.97
C THR A 33 1.53 -7.09 -2.86
N ILE A 34 0.53 -6.23 -2.99
CA ILE A 34 0.62 -4.96 -3.73
C ILE A 34 1.69 -4.05 -3.10
N LEU A 35 1.68 -3.87 -1.77
CA LEU A 35 2.66 -3.03 -1.06
C LEU A 35 4.10 -3.58 -1.17
N VAL A 36 4.26 -4.90 -1.10
CA VAL A 36 5.55 -5.57 -1.32
C VAL A 36 6.03 -5.33 -2.75
N ARG A 37 5.17 -5.48 -3.75
CA ARG A 37 5.53 -5.22 -5.16
C ARG A 37 5.86 -3.75 -5.41
N LEU A 38 5.16 -2.82 -4.76
CA LEU A 38 5.48 -1.40 -4.82
C LEU A 38 6.92 -1.15 -4.33
N CYS A 39 7.30 -1.73 -3.19
CA CYS A 39 8.68 -1.69 -2.70
C CYS A 39 9.68 -2.24 -3.74
N GLU A 40 9.42 -3.44 -4.29
CA GLU A 40 10.29 -4.04 -5.30
C GLU A 40 10.43 -3.16 -6.55
N ARG A 41 9.35 -2.50 -6.98
CA ARG A 41 9.35 -1.58 -8.12
C ARG A 41 10.13 -0.31 -7.83
N ILE A 42 9.98 0.30 -6.65
CA ILE A 42 10.77 1.48 -6.26
C ILE A 42 12.27 1.14 -6.27
N GLU A 43 12.67 -0.02 -5.75
CA GLU A 43 14.08 -0.45 -5.77
C GLU A 43 14.62 -0.70 -7.19
N ALA A 44 13.80 -1.29 -8.06
CA ALA A 44 14.18 -1.61 -9.42
C ALA A 44 14.22 -0.38 -10.35
N GLU A 45 13.22 0.51 -10.21
CA GLU A 45 13.02 1.67 -11.08
C GLU A 45 13.77 2.92 -10.58
N GLN A 46 14.09 2.99 -9.27
CA GLN A 46 14.81 4.09 -8.62
C GLN A 46 14.26 5.48 -9.01
N PRO A 47 13.00 5.80 -8.67
CA PRO A 47 12.41 7.10 -8.97
C PRO A 47 13.27 8.24 -8.44
N SER A 48 13.48 9.28 -9.25
CA SER A 48 14.36 10.41 -8.91
C SER A 48 13.67 11.53 -8.14
N ASP A 49 12.34 11.56 -8.15
CA ASP A 49 11.52 12.61 -7.55
C ASP A 49 10.13 12.09 -7.16
N LEU A 50 9.35 12.96 -6.51
CA LEU A 50 7.98 12.65 -6.06
C LEU A 50 7.04 12.35 -7.22
N ALA A 51 7.18 13.02 -8.37
CA ALA A 51 6.30 12.77 -9.51
C ALA A 51 6.50 11.35 -10.06
N ALA A 52 7.75 10.89 -10.16
CA ALA A 52 8.07 9.52 -10.53
C ALA A 52 7.59 8.50 -9.47
N LEU A 53 7.71 8.83 -8.17
CA LEU A 53 7.16 8.00 -7.11
C LEU A 53 5.63 7.87 -7.24
N TYR A 54 4.92 8.98 -7.46
CA TYR A 54 3.46 9.00 -7.53
C TYR A 54 2.91 8.14 -8.67
N VAL A 55 3.60 8.07 -9.81
CA VAL A 55 3.23 7.13 -10.88
C VAL A 55 3.21 5.68 -10.38
N LEU A 56 4.16 5.28 -9.52
CA LEU A 56 4.22 3.93 -8.95
C LEU A 56 3.12 3.73 -7.90
N THR A 57 2.90 4.72 -7.04
CA THR A 57 1.91 4.59 -5.95
C THR A 57 0.47 4.68 -6.45
N HIS A 58 0.20 5.47 -7.49
CA HIS A 58 -1.10 5.51 -8.15
C HIS A 58 -1.46 4.18 -8.79
N ALA A 59 -0.51 3.52 -9.46
CA ALA A 59 -0.73 2.18 -10.00
C ALA A 59 -1.03 1.16 -8.90
N ALA A 60 -0.31 1.21 -7.77
CA ALA A 60 -0.60 0.34 -6.64
C ALA A 60 -1.97 0.65 -5.99
N THR A 61 -2.35 1.93 -5.93
CA THR A 61 -3.65 2.36 -5.41
C THR A 61 -4.81 1.89 -6.30
N GLU A 62 -4.63 1.91 -7.62
CA GLU A 62 -5.59 1.33 -8.57
C GLU A 62 -5.76 -0.18 -8.36
N GLU A 63 -4.69 -0.91 -8.04
CA GLU A 63 -4.80 -2.33 -7.65
C GLU A 63 -5.60 -2.51 -6.34
N PHE A 64 -5.47 -1.60 -5.37
CA PHE A 64 -6.29 -1.62 -4.16
C PHE A 64 -7.78 -1.32 -4.44
N ASN A 65 -8.09 -0.45 -5.40
CA ASN A 65 -9.50 -0.20 -5.79
C ASN A 65 -10.19 -1.49 -6.27
N LEU A 66 -9.45 -2.40 -6.91
CA LEU A 66 -9.99 -3.69 -7.34
C LEU A 66 -10.28 -4.62 -6.15
N LEU A 67 -9.59 -4.45 -5.02
CA LEU A 67 -9.81 -5.26 -3.82
C LEU A 67 -11.09 -4.88 -3.09
N ASP A 68 -11.63 -3.68 -3.26
CA ASP A 68 -12.86 -3.27 -2.58
C ASP A 68 -14.04 -4.18 -2.94
N ALA A 69 -14.16 -4.54 -4.23
CA ALA A 69 -15.16 -5.51 -4.68
C ALA A 69 -14.93 -6.92 -4.08
N GLU A 70 -13.68 -7.32 -3.86
CA GLU A 70 -13.35 -8.60 -3.23
C GLU A 70 -13.66 -8.63 -1.74
N PHE A 71 -13.36 -7.52 -1.02
CA PHE A 71 -13.79 -7.33 0.35
C PHE A 71 -15.31 -7.40 0.45
N GLY A 72 -16.03 -6.69 -0.41
CA GLY A 72 -17.50 -6.72 -0.47
C GLY A 72 -18.07 -8.12 -0.69
N ALA A 73 -17.48 -8.90 -1.61
CA ALA A 73 -17.88 -10.29 -1.85
C ALA A 73 -17.64 -11.21 -0.64
N ALA A 74 -16.72 -10.84 0.24
CA ALA A 74 -16.40 -11.54 1.49
C ALA A 74 -17.14 -10.97 2.72
N GLY A 75 -18.03 -9.98 2.55
CA GLY A 75 -18.78 -9.37 3.65
C GLY A 75 -17.98 -8.33 4.47
N SER A 76 -16.89 -7.82 3.90
CA SER A 76 -16.02 -6.76 4.43
C SER A 76 -16.08 -5.55 3.50
N GLU A 77 -15.41 -4.46 3.84
CA GLU A 77 -15.21 -3.31 2.96
C GLU A 77 -13.90 -2.60 3.27
N ILE A 78 -13.41 -1.72 2.37
CA ILE A 78 -12.33 -0.79 2.70
C ILE A 78 -12.94 0.42 3.43
N GLU A 79 -13.32 0.23 4.69
CA GLU A 79 -13.83 1.31 5.55
C GLU A 79 -12.70 2.13 6.20
N THR A 80 -13.06 3.16 6.96
CA THR A 80 -12.16 4.11 7.63
C THR A 80 -10.85 3.52 8.18
N VAL A 81 -10.89 2.44 8.95
CA VAL A 81 -9.67 1.84 9.52
C VAL A 81 -8.79 1.24 8.42
N ALA A 82 -9.37 0.51 7.46
CA ALA A 82 -8.63 0.02 6.30
C ALA A 82 -8.03 1.16 5.47
N ARG A 83 -8.79 2.26 5.28
CA ARG A 83 -8.36 3.44 4.52
C ARG A 83 -7.14 4.11 5.16
N GLU A 84 -7.20 4.32 6.48
CA GLU A 84 -6.11 4.89 7.27
C GLU A 84 -4.89 3.97 7.25
N GLU A 85 -5.07 2.68 7.53
CA GLU A 85 -3.97 1.69 7.52
C GLU A 85 -3.29 1.63 6.14
N ILE A 86 -4.06 1.57 5.04
CA ILE A 86 -3.49 1.55 3.68
C ILE A 86 -2.70 2.85 3.44
N GLY A 87 -3.28 4.01 3.72
CA GLY A 87 -2.61 5.31 3.55
C GLY A 87 -1.32 5.41 4.36
N GLU A 88 -1.34 4.99 5.63
CA GLU A 88 -0.15 4.96 6.49
C GLU A 88 0.95 4.03 5.95
N ASN A 89 0.58 2.87 5.38
CA ASN A 89 1.55 1.97 4.76
C ASN A 89 2.16 2.57 3.47
N PHE A 90 1.39 3.30 2.66
CA PHE A 90 1.93 4.04 1.51
C PHE A 90 2.89 5.15 1.96
N TRP A 91 2.51 5.90 3.00
CA TRP A 91 3.39 6.92 3.58
C TRP A 91 4.67 6.31 4.13
N PHE A 92 4.58 5.22 4.91
CA PHE A 92 5.76 4.49 5.39
C PHE A 92 6.70 4.08 4.25
N VAL A 93 6.16 3.53 3.15
CA VAL A 93 6.97 3.15 1.99
C VAL A 93 7.72 4.38 1.43
N ALA A 94 7.03 5.50 1.21
CA ALA A 94 7.68 6.72 0.74
C ALA A 94 8.83 7.18 1.66
N GLN A 95 8.59 7.22 2.98
CA GLN A 95 9.59 7.57 3.98
C GLN A 95 10.79 6.60 3.94
N ALA A 96 10.53 5.29 3.86
CA ALA A 96 11.56 4.25 3.87
C ALA A 96 12.51 4.34 2.65
N TYR A 97 12.02 4.84 1.52
CA TYR A 97 12.83 5.08 0.31
C TYR A 97 13.33 6.52 0.16
N GLY A 98 13.20 7.35 1.20
CA GLY A 98 13.82 8.67 1.27
C GLY A 98 12.97 9.82 0.72
N PHE A 99 11.70 9.60 0.42
CA PHE A 99 10.76 10.63 -0.04
C PHE A 99 10.05 11.29 1.13
N THR A 100 10.82 12.01 1.97
CA THR A 100 10.34 12.54 3.26
C THR A 100 9.26 13.63 3.15
N ASP A 101 9.16 14.24 1.98
CA ASP A 101 8.23 15.34 1.68
C ASP A 101 6.98 14.85 0.92
N ALA A 102 6.78 13.53 0.80
CA ALA A 102 5.62 12.97 0.12
C ALA A 102 4.33 13.26 0.91
N ASP A 103 3.30 13.71 0.21
CA ASP A 103 1.97 13.89 0.77
C ASP A 103 1.22 12.56 0.70
N VAL A 104 0.69 12.10 1.84
CA VAL A 104 -0.11 10.87 1.91
C VAL A 104 -1.32 10.93 0.99
N GLU A 105 -1.99 12.07 0.90
CA GLU A 105 -3.16 12.22 0.04
C GLU A 105 -2.81 12.09 -1.44
N GLU A 106 -1.62 12.57 -1.83
CA GLU A 106 -1.13 12.46 -3.19
C GLU A 106 -0.63 11.05 -3.52
N LEU A 107 0.00 10.36 -2.56
CA LEU A 107 0.47 8.98 -2.73
C LEU A 107 -0.67 8.03 -3.14
N ILE A 108 -1.87 8.25 -2.59
CA ILE A 108 -3.08 7.46 -2.85
C ILE A 108 -4.16 8.25 -3.60
N ALA A 109 -3.78 9.24 -4.42
CA ALA A 109 -4.73 10.15 -5.07
C ALA A 109 -5.75 9.47 -5.99
N THR A 110 -5.43 8.29 -6.54
CA THR A 110 -6.31 7.51 -7.43
C THR A 110 -7.27 6.58 -6.69
N ARG A 111 -7.35 6.66 -5.35
CA ARG A 111 -8.26 5.81 -4.56
C ARG A 111 -9.73 6.08 -4.89
N GLU A 112 -10.52 5.02 -4.93
CA GLU A 112 -11.97 5.08 -5.14
C GLU A 112 -12.78 4.63 -3.90
N TRP A 113 -12.08 4.22 -2.83
CA TRP A 113 -12.60 3.80 -1.53
C TRP A 113 -12.63 4.93 -0.50
#